data_AF-A0A635R8V4-F1
#
_entry.id   AF-A0A635R8V4-F1
#
_cell.length_a   1.000
_cell.length_b   1.000
_cell.length_c   1.000
_cell.angle_alpha   90.00
_cell.angle_beta   90.00
_cell.angle_gamma   90.00
#
_symmetry.space_group_name_H-M   'P 1'
#
loop_
_entity.id
_entity.type
_entity.pdbx_description
1 polymer ?
#
loop_
_entity_poly.entity_id
_entity_poly.type
_entity_poly.pdbx_seq_one_letter_code
_entity_poly.pdbx_strand_id
1 'polypeptide(L)'
;MTRFEFLVAACKAEAWRRLVWRIAIFNMSVFPSNREEPEAFDITYIDGMPHYYAVEDGKGDWQPITDGVKDQELFIPEEQFELKVDDYPGLEGPIPTTVGRYIFNWIVIWYAFGTRLPYMGVSQNPLEYRKEMHRRCLDHETDEPENEGAIRPSMIERFVSGLHELAPLTAGIAPTGTLRSLTVHPDAYKIRDALLLKHKDELDDPAVIVKIEKALDELDKQWLSGDQSIEFYNSPKSRMRRRKLMLMYGIESSFQEGGNYTLIPNALVEVDKAGMDNLVAKFNSIREGSFSRGAETAKGGEQVRIIQMIFQNHRIVAGDCGTKLTHPVVITKDNVKRYVGMNAMVNGKLTSLTEEFLNSQLGKVVRLRRPILCQYGHIDCCTACSSEAKGEEPRAIAADISSAFSNVMSVAMAAMHGKETVVQEYDPLIHIT
;
A
#
# COMPACT_ATOMS: atom_id res chain seq x y z
N MET A 1 -31.31 -1.87 -21.09
CA MET A 1 -30.27 -0.92 -20.63
C MET A 1 -28.91 -1.49 -20.99
N THR A 2 -27.96 -0.67 -21.43
CA THR A 2 -26.58 -1.12 -21.63
C THR A 2 -25.86 -1.33 -20.30
N ARG A 3 -24.71 -2.02 -20.29
CA ARG A 3 -23.91 -2.31 -19.10
C ARG A 3 -23.58 -1.03 -18.33
N PHE A 4 -22.98 -0.03 -18.99
CA PHE A 4 -22.59 1.22 -18.31
C PHE A 4 -23.77 2.08 -17.88
N GLU A 5 -24.86 2.13 -18.66
CA GLU A 5 -26.10 2.78 -18.23
C GLU A 5 -26.65 2.12 -16.96
N PHE A 6 -26.61 0.77 -16.89
CA PHE A 6 -27.00 0.00 -15.72
C PHE A 6 -26.11 0.32 -14.52
N LEU A 7 -24.79 0.34 -14.69
CA LEU A 7 -23.85 0.65 -13.61
C LEU A 7 -24.13 2.02 -13.00
N VAL A 8 -24.31 3.05 -13.84
CA VAL A 8 -24.60 4.42 -13.39
C VAL A 8 -25.96 4.50 -12.70
N ALA A 9 -27.01 3.90 -13.29
CA ALA A 9 -28.35 3.92 -12.73
C ALA A 9 -28.42 3.19 -11.37
N ALA A 10 -27.80 2.01 -11.27
CA ALA A 10 -27.72 1.23 -10.05
C ALA A 10 -26.96 1.97 -8.95
N CYS A 11 -25.84 2.63 -9.28
CA CYS A 11 -25.09 3.40 -8.30
C CYS A 11 -25.87 4.62 -7.78
N LYS A 12 -26.58 5.34 -8.66
CA LYS A 12 -27.46 6.45 -8.28
C LYS A 12 -28.64 5.98 -7.40
N ALA A 13 -29.12 4.76 -7.61
CA ALA A 13 -30.13 4.12 -6.78
C ALA A 13 -29.56 3.48 -5.48
N GLU A 14 -28.30 3.75 -5.16
CA GLU A 14 -27.59 3.25 -3.97
C GLU A 14 -27.45 1.71 -3.88
N ALA A 15 -27.56 0.98 -4.99
CA ALA A 15 -27.38 -0.48 -5.02
C ALA A 15 -26.01 -0.93 -4.51
N TRP A 16 -24.98 -0.07 -4.64
CA TRP A 16 -23.62 -0.27 -4.13
C TRP A 16 -23.56 -0.49 -2.61
N ARG A 17 -24.59 -0.15 -1.83
CA ARG A 17 -24.65 -0.45 -0.39
C ARG A 17 -24.80 -1.95 -0.13
N ARG A 18 -25.50 -2.68 -1.01
CA ARG A 18 -25.78 -4.11 -0.85
C ARG A 18 -24.57 -4.94 -1.24
N LEU A 19 -24.13 -5.83 -0.33
CA LEU A 19 -22.97 -6.70 -0.60
C LEU A 19 -23.24 -7.67 -1.75
N VAL A 20 -24.47 -8.20 -1.83
CA VAL A 20 -24.91 -9.10 -2.92
C VAL A 20 -24.71 -8.45 -4.28
N TRP A 21 -25.14 -7.19 -4.43
CA TRP A 21 -24.94 -6.42 -5.66
C TRP A 21 -23.46 -6.20 -5.97
N ARG A 22 -22.66 -5.76 -4.97
CA ARG A 22 -21.22 -5.51 -5.14
C ARG A 22 -20.44 -6.76 -5.57
N ILE A 23 -20.86 -7.95 -5.15
CA ILE A 23 -20.25 -9.21 -5.58
C ILE A 23 -20.73 -9.57 -7.00
N ALA A 24 -22.03 -9.45 -7.27
CA ALA A 24 -22.64 -9.86 -8.53
C ALA A 24 -22.16 -9.08 -9.76
N ILE A 25 -21.73 -7.82 -9.59
CA ILE A 25 -21.22 -7.02 -10.72
C ILE A 25 -19.90 -7.55 -11.32
N PHE A 26 -19.09 -8.26 -10.53
CA PHE A 26 -17.77 -8.77 -10.93
C PHE A 26 -17.75 -10.30 -11.05
N ASN A 27 -18.90 -10.95 -10.90
CA ASN A 27 -18.98 -12.42 -10.89
C ASN A 27 -20.23 -12.87 -11.64
N MET A 28 -20.14 -14.01 -12.31
CA MET A 28 -21.34 -14.72 -12.75
C MET A 28 -22.04 -15.33 -11.55
N SER A 29 -23.15 -14.71 -11.13
CA SER A 29 -23.91 -15.15 -9.95
C SER A 29 -25.39 -15.29 -10.26
N VAL A 30 -26.01 -16.34 -9.71
CA VAL A 30 -27.46 -16.48 -9.69
C VAL A 30 -27.98 -15.85 -8.41
N PHE A 31 -28.93 -14.93 -8.53
CA PHE A 31 -29.54 -14.29 -7.37
C PHE A 31 -30.23 -15.34 -6.48
N PRO A 32 -30.03 -15.31 -5.15
CA PRO A 32 -30.57 -16.32 -4.24
C PRO A 32 -32.06 -16.07 -3.93
N SER A 33 -32.92 -16.18 -4.94
CA SER A 33 -34.38 -15.96 -4.81
C SER A 33 -35.09 -16.88 -3.81
N ASN A 34 -34.41 -17.90 -3.30
CA ASN A 34 -34.90 -18.79 -2.24
C ASN A 34 -34.67 -18.26 -0.82
N ARG A 35 -33.86 -17.21 -0.65
CA ARG A 35 -33.49 -16.64 0.65
C ARG A 35 -33.86 -15.17 0.79
N GLU A 36 -33.81 -14.42 -0.30
CA GLU A 36 -34.00 -12.97 -0.31
C GLU A 36 -34.92 -12.58 -1.48
N GLU A 37 -35.72 -11.53 -1.27
CA GLU A 37 -36.52 -10.92 -2.33
C GLU A 37 -35.63 -9.97 -3.15
N PRO A 38 -35.67 -10.03 -4.50
CA PRO A 38 -34.88 -9.10 -5.32
C PRO A 38 -35.31 -7.65 -5.12
N GLU A 39 -34.34 -6.76 -5.01
CA GLU A 39 -34.53 -5.32 -4.99
C GLU A 39 -34.11 -4.70 -6.34
N ALA A 40 -34.57 -3.47 -6.59
CA ALA A 40 -34.24 -2.76 -7.83
C ALA A 40 -32.71 -2.76 -8.09
N PHE A 41 -32.34 -3.08 -9.33
CA PHE A 41 -30.96 -3.22 -9.83
C PHE A 41 -30.15 -4.43 -9.32
N ASP A 42 -30.74 -5.36 -8.57
CA ASP A 42 -30.07 -6.64 -8.32
C ASP A 42 -29.80 -7.39 -9.63
N ILE A 43 -28.77 -8.24 -9.62
CA ILE A 43 -28.26 -8.92 -10.81
C ILE A 43 -28.46 -10.42 -10.68
N THR A 44 -28.87 -11.05 -11.77
CA THR A 44 -28.89 -12.51 -11.90
C THR A 44 -28.46 -12.92 -13.31
N TYR A 45 -28.06 -14.17 -13.47
CA TYR A 45 -27.76 -14.75 -14.77
C TYR A 45 -28.82 -15.79 -15.14
N ILE A 46 -29.50 -15.57 -16.28
CA ILE A 46 -30.49 -16.50 -16.85
C ILE A 46 -29.94 -17.00 -18.17
N ASP A 47 -29.79 -18.33 -18.29
CA ASP A 47 -29.16 -18.99 -19.46
C ASP A 47 -27.78 -18.43 -19.85
N GLY A 48 -27.02 -18.00 -18.84
CA GLY A 48 -25.68 -17.42 -19.00
C GLY A 48 -25.67 -15.94 -19.40
N MET A 49 -26.84 -15.29 -19.53
CA MET A 49 -26.95 -13.87 -19.87
C MET A 49 -27.25 -13.03 -18.62
N PRO A 50 -26.59 -11.87 -18.45
CA PRO A 50 -26.84 -10.99 -17.30
C PRO A 50 -28.19 -10.27 -17.43
N HIS A 51 -28.95 -10.31 -16.35
CA HIS A 51 -30.23 -9.62 -16.18
C HIS A 51 -30.18 -8.77 -14.91
N TYR A 52 -30.89 -7.64 -14.91
CA TYR A 52 -31.11 -6.84 -13.72
C TYR A 52 -32.59 -6.86 -13.32
N TYR A 53 -32.86 -6.68 -12.04
CA TYR A 53 -34.22 -6.57 -11.54
C TYR A 53 -34.73 -5.13 -11.74
N ALA A 54 -35.59 -4.94 -12.73
CA ALA A 54 -36.27 -3.67 -12.96
C ALA A 54 -37.49 -3.59 -12.04
N VAL A 55 -37.81 -2.42 -11.51
CA VAL A 55 -39.00 -2.19 -10.70
C VAL A 55 -39.78 -1.03 -11.31
N GLU A 56 -40.98 -1.33 -11.82
CA GLU A 56 -41.91 -0.35 -12.39
C GLU A 56 -43.26 -0.48 -11.66
N ASP A 57 -43.79 0.63 -11.14
CA ASP A 57 -45.07 0.69 -10.43
C ASP A 57 -45.23 -0.37 -9.30
N GLY A 58 -44.14 -0.68 -8.61
CA GLY A 58 -44.11 -1.64 -7.50
C GLY A 58 -44.15 -3.12 -7.92
N LYS A 59 -44.05 -3.42 -9.23
CA LYS A 59 -43.84 -4.76 -9.77
C LYS A 59 -42.43 -4.86 -10.30
N GLY A 60 -41.76 -5.96 -10.00
CA GLY A 60 -40.40 -6.20 -10.49
C GLY A 60 -40.30 -7.38 -11.42
N ASP A 61 -39.46 -7.24 -12.44
CA ASP A 61 -39.16 -8.27 -13.42
C ASP A 61 -37.66 -8.28 -13.79
N TRP A 62 -37.16 -9.44 -14.18
CA TRP A 62 -35.79 -9.61 -14.63
C TRP A 62 -35.66 -9.17 -16.09
N GLN A 63 -34.98 -8.07 -16.33
CA GLN A 63 -34.76 -7.52 -17.68
C GLN A 63 -33.31 -7.74 -18.13
N PRO A 64 -33.09 -8.09 -19.41
CA PRO A 64 -31.74 -8.37 -19.92
C PRO A 64 -30.90 -7.08 -20.01
N ILE A 65 -29.61 -7.20 -19.71
CA ILE A 65 -28.61 -6.17 -20.01
C ILE A 65 -28.17 -6.37 -21.46
N THR A 66 -28.42 -5.36 -22.30
CA THR A 66 -28.50 -5.55 -23.77
C THR A 66 -27.19 -5.85 -24.47
N ASP A 67 -26.06 -5.37 -23.93
CA ASP A 67 -24.70 -5.62 -24.40
C ASP A 67 -23.92 -6.54 -23.43
N GLY A 68 -24.62 -7.28 -22.57
CA GLY A 68 -24.04 -8.35 -21.79
C GLY A 68 -23.53 -9.48 -22.68
N VAL A 69 -22.40 -10.09 -22.30
CA VAL A 69 -21.84 -11.24 -23.00
C VAL A 69 -22.22 -12.53 -22.28
N LYS A 70 -22.62 -13.53 -23.05
CA LYS A 70 -22.98 -14.84 -22.50
C LYS A 70 -21.78 -15.49 -21.82
N ASP A 71 -22.02 -16.08 -20.66
CA ASP A 71 -21.04 -16.85 -19.88
C ASP A 71 -19.78 -16.02 -19.50
N GLN A 72 -19.96 -14.70 -19.31
CA GLN A 72 -18.93 -13.78 -18.82
C GLN A 72 -19.46 -12.90 -17.69
N GLU A 73 -18.56 -12.49 -16.79
CA GLU A 73 -18.86 -11.45 -15.79
C GLU A 73 -19.35 -10.14 -16.45
N LEU A 74 -20.19 -9.40 -15.75
CA LEU A 74 -20.77 -8.17 -16.27
C LEU A 74 -19.70 -7.10 -16.52
N PHE A 75 -18.75 -7.01 -15.58
CA PHE A 75 -17.61 -6.12 -15.66
C PHE A 75 -16.34 -6.76 -15.14
N ILE A 76 -15.21 -6.32 -15.70
CA ILE A 76 -13.87 -6.49 -15.13
C ILE A 76 -13.49 -5.16 -14.46
N PRO A 77 -12.87 -5.13 -13.26
CA PRO A 77 -12.57 -3.89 -12.55
C PRO A 77 -11.78 -2.87 -13.38
N GLU A 78 -10.88 -3.33 -14.25
CA GLU A 78 -10.02 -2.53 -15.12
C GLU A 78 -10.72 -1.99 -16.37
N GLU A 79 -11.95 -2.44 -16.66
CA GLU A 79 -12.71 -1.99 -17.82
C GLU A 79 -12.93 -0.47 -17.76
N GLN A 80 -12.56 0.22 -18.84
CA GLN A 80 -12.57 1.69 -18.91
C GLN A 80 -13.85 2.21 -19.55
N PHE A 81 -14.35 3.32 -19.02
CA PHE A 81 -15.41 4.11 -19.64
C PHE A 81 -15.22 5.60 -19.34
N GLU A 82 -15.87 6.44 -20.14
CA GLU A 82 -15.92 7.88 -19.90
C GLU A 82 -17.04 8.20 -18.92
N LEU A 83 -16.67 8.71 -17.74
CA LEU A 83 -17.61 9.14 -16.73
C LEU A 83 -18.05 10.58 -17.02
N LYS A 84 -19.36 10.81 -17.19
CA LYS A 84 -19.91 12.16 -17.46
C LYS A 84 -20.27 12.87 -16.17
N VAL A 85 -20.37 14.20 -16.23
CA VAL A 85 -20.70 15.06 -15.07
C VAL A 85 -21.95 14.59 -14.33
N ASP A 86 -22.98 14.17 -15.05
CA ASP A 86 -24.24 13.74 -14.44
C ASP A 86 -24.17 12.34 -13.80
N ASP A 87 -23.11 11.56 -14.05
CA ASP A 87 -23.00 10.16 -13.63
C ASP A 87 -22.46 9.98 -12.21
N TYR A 88 -21.87 11.04 -11.63
CA TYR A 88 -21.35 11.05 -10.26
C TYR A 88 -21.51 12.44 -9.63
N PRO A 89 -22.11 12.57 -8.42
CA PRO A 89 -22.33 13.89 -7.84
C PRO A 89 -21.00 14.56 -7.44
N GLY A 90 -20.84 15.83 -7.80
CA GLY A 90 -19.62 16.61 -7.51
C GLY A 90 -18.46 16.35 -8.49
N LEU A 91 -18.72 15.76 -9.65
CA LEU A 91 -17.74 15.64 -10.72
C LEU A 91 -17.59 16.98 -11.49
N GLU A 92 -16.36 17.46 -11.66
CA GLU A 92 -16.09 18.78 -12.29
C GLU A 92 -16.13 18.75 -13.83
N GLY A 93 -15.86 17.60 -14.44
CA GLY A 93 -15.82 17.44 -15.90
C GLY A 93 -15.75 15.96 -16.29
N PRO A 94 -15.95 15.63 -17.58
CA PRO A 94 -15.84 14.26 -18.04
C PRO A 94 -14.41 13.74 -17.84
N ILE A 95 -14.29 12.52 -17.30
CA ILE A 95 -12.99 11.90 -17.06
C ILE A 95 -13.00 10.42 -17.47
N PRO A 96 -11.89 9.90 -18.02
CA PRO A 96 -11.73 8.47 -18.18
C PRO A 96 -11.59 7.81 -16.80
N THR A 97 -12.36 6.75 -16.57
CA THR A 97 -12.27 5.97 -15.34
C THR A 97 -12.40 4.48 -15.62
N THR A 98 -12.17 3.67 -14.59
CA THR A 98 -12.38 2.22 -14.61
C THR A 98 -13.60 1.85 -13.77
N VAL A 99 -14.28 0.75 -14.07
CA VAL A 99 -15.43 0.26 -13.27
C VAL A 99 -15.07 0.11 -11.80
N GLY A 100 -13.93 -0.51 -11.47
CA GLY A 100 -13.46 -0.69 -10.09
C GLY A 100 -13.27 0.65 -9.36
N ARG A 101 -12.64 1.64 -10.01
CA ARG A 101 -12.48 3.00 -9.47
C ARG A 101 -13.82 3.71 -9.27
N TYR A 102 -14.78 3.54 -10.17
CA TYR A 102 -16.11 4.12 -10.02
C TYR A 102 -16.83 3.59 -8.79
N ILE A 103 -16.83 2.27 -8.59
CA ILE A 103 -17.45 1.64 -7.42
C ILE A 103 -16.70 1.97 -6.13
N PHE A 104 -15.36 2.00 -6.17
CA PHE A 104 -14.53 2.46 -5.04
C PHE A 104 -14.95 3.86 -4.58
N ASN A 105 -15.15 4.79 -5.52
CA ASN A 105 -15.57 6.14 -5.18
C ASN A 105 -16.93 6.17 -4.48
N TRP A 106 -17.90 5.34 -4.89
CA TRP A 106 -19.18 5.24 -4.19
C TRP A 106 -19.05 4.65 -2.77
N ILE A 107 -18.37 3.51 -2.63
CA ILE A 107 -18.25 2.78 -1.36
C ILE A 107 -17.41 3.52 -0.34
N VAL A 108 -16.35 4.20 -0.77
CA VAL A 108 -15.32 4.75 0.12
C VAL A 108 -15.39 6.27 0.20
N ILE A 109 -15.42 6.97 -0.93
CA ILE A 109 -15.33 8.43 -0.96
C ILE A 109 -16.70 9.06 -0.72
N TRP A 110 -17.69 8.71 -1.53
CA TRP A 110 -19.05 9.23 -1.45
C TRP A 110 -19.72 8.87 -0.12
N TYR A 111 -19.66 7.60 0.28
CA TYR A 111 -20.23 7.13 1.55
C TYR A 111 -19.71 7.92 2.76
N ALA A 112 -18.42 8.25 2.78
CA ALA A 112 -17.78 8.94 3.89
C ALA A 112 -17.96 10.47 3.82
N PHE A 113 -17.73 11.07 2.65
CA PHE A 113 -17.53 12.52 2.50
C PHE A 113 -18.57 13.21 1.60
N GLY A 114 -19.34 12.46 0.82
CA GLY A 114 -20.20 13.01 -0.23
C GLY A 114 -19.38 13.85 -1.22
N THR A 115 -19.78 15.09 -1.44
CA THR A 115 -19.09 16.07 -2.30
C THR A 115 -17.91 16.80 -1.62
N ARG A 116 -17.60 16.52 -0.34
CA ARG A 116 -16.53 17.24 0.40
C ARG A 116 -15.13 16.87 -0.06
N LEU A 117 -14.97 15.68 -0.63
CA LEU A 117 -13.76 15.24 -1.30
C LEU A 117 -14.08 14.96 -2.78
N PRO A 118 -13.16 15.33 -3.69
CA PRO A 118 -13.39 15.12 -5.11
C PRO A 118 -13.29 13.64 -5.49
N TYR A 119 -13.92 13.29 -6.61
CA TYR A 119 -13.78 11.98 -7.22
C TYR A 119 -12.29 11.62 -7.40
N MET A 120 -11.90 10.44 -6.92
CA MET A 120 -10.55 9.91 -7.08
C MET A 120 -10.37 9.39 -8.51
N GLY A 121 -9.94 10.27 -9.41
CA GLY A 121 -9.82 9.99 -10.85
C GLY A 121 -8.49 9.38 -11.30
N VAL A 122 -7.39 9.63 -10.57
CA VAL A 122 -6.03 9.31 -11.03
C VAL A 122 -5.32 8.30 -10.12
N SER A 123 -5.37 8.49 -8.80
CA SER A 123 -4.60 7.68 -7.87
C SER A 123 -5.15 6.25 -7.73
N GLN A 124 -4.26 5.28 -7.62
CA GLN A 124 -4.56 3.90 -7.21
C GLN A 124 -4.41 3.70 -5.69
N ASN A 125 -3.90 4.71 -4.98
CA ASN A 125 -3.72 4.65 -3.55
C ASN A 125 -4.99 5.15 -2.84
N PRO A 126 -5.72 4.29 -2.09
CA PRO A 126 -6.90 4.72 -1.36
C PRO A 126 -6.62 5.82 -0.32
N LEU A 127 -5.36 5.99 0.10
CA LEU A 127 -4.92 7.00 1.07
C LEU A 127 -4.39 8.29 0.43
N GLU A 128 -4.62 8.53 -0.87
CA GLU A 128 -4.19 9.75 -1.57
C GLU A 128 -4.60 11.02 -0.81
N TYR A 129 -5.86 11.07 -0.36
CA TYR A 129 -6.40 12.21 0.36
C TYR A 129 -6.01 12.26 1.85
N ARG A 130 -5.13 11.39 2.36
CA ARG A 130 -4.79 11.32 3.81
C ARG A 130 -4.35 12.67 4.37
N LYS A 131 -3.51 13.41 3.65
CA LYS A 131 -3.04 14.73 4.09
C LYS A 131 -4.19 15.73 4.13
N GLU A 132 -5.04 15.71 3.12
CA GLU A 132 -6.20 16.60 3.04
C GLU A 132 -7.21 16.31 4.13
N MET A 133 -7.50 15.02 4.34
CA MET A 133 -8.31 14.52 5.45
C MET A 133 -7.76 15.01 6.79
N HIS A 134 -6.48 14.79 7.06
CA HIS A 134 -5.86 15.24 8.31
C HIS A 134 -5.90 16.76 8.47
N ARG A 135 -5.70 17.53 7.39
CA ARG A 135 -5.69 19.00 7.45
C ARG A 135 -7.07 19.59 7.73
N ARG A 136 -8.13 18.97 7.19
CA ARG A 136 -9.51 19.46 7.28
C ARG A 136 -10.33 18.77 8.37
N CYS A 137 -9.82 17.70 8.97
CA CYS A 137 -10.50 17.01 10.06
C CYS A 137 -10.44 17.88 11.31
N LEU A 138 -11.59 18.09 11.93
CA LEU A 138 -11.66 18.73 13.24
C LEU A 138 -11.36 17.72 14.35
N ASP A 139 -11.02 18.24 15.53
CA ASP A 139 -10.71 17.43 16.72
C ASP A 139 -11.98 16.81 17.31
N HIS A 140 -13.09 17.54 17.29
CA HIS A 140 -14.38 17.06 17.78
C HIS A 140 -15.51 17.20 16.75
N GLU A 141 -16.52 16.33 16.87
CA GLU A 141 -17.67 16.28 15.95
C GLU A 141 -18.47 17.58 15.94
N THR A 142 -18.49 18.29 17.08
CA THR A 142 -19.28 19.51 17.30
C THR A 142 -18.51 20.80 17.04
N ASP A 143 -17.24 20.71 16.67
CA ASP A 143 -16.44 21.89 16.38
C ASP A 143 -16.91 22.52 15.05
N GLU A 144 -16.90 23.86 14.99
CA GLU A 144 -17.34 24.65 13.82
C GLU A 144 -18.62 24.10 13.14
N PRO A 145 -19.77 24.09 13.83
CA PRO A 145 -20.99 23.44 13.35
C PRO A 145 -21.51 24.03 12.03
N GLU A 146 -21.26 25.32 11.79
CA GLU A 146 -21.61 26.04 10.55
C GLU A 146 -20.66 25.74 9.37
N ASN A 147 -19.50 25.13 9.60
CA ASN A 147 -18.57 24.79 8.53
C ASN A 147 -18.99 23.48 7.84
N GLU A 148 -19.90 23.60 6.87
CA GLU A 148 -20.40 22.44 6.12
C GLU A 148 -19.30 21.71 5.33
N GLY A 149 -18.20 22.39 4.98
CA GLY A 149 -17.08 21.82 4.24
C GLY A 149 -16.03 21.11 5.10
N ALA A 150 -16.11 21.20 6.43
CA ALA A 150 -15.18 20.54 7.33
C ALA A 150 -15.33 19.01 7.28
N ILE A 151 -14.22 18.32 7.56
CA ILE A 151 -14.23 16.88 7.75
C ILE A 151 -14.41 16.61 9.24
N ARG A 152 -15.33 15.70 9.56
CA ARG A 152 -15.64 15.32 10.94
C ARG A 152 -15.00 13.97 11.29
N PRO A 153 -14.69 13.69 12.58
CA PRO A 153 -14.21 12.38 13.00
C PRO A 153 -15.10 11.21 12.53
N SER A 154 -16.43 11.36 12.57
CA SER A 154 -17.38 10.34 12.08
C SER A 154 -17.26 10.03 10.58
N MET A 155 -16.78 11.00 9.77
CA MET A 155 -16.52 10.79 8.34
C MET A 155 -15.26 9.95 8.13
N ILE A 156 -14.23 10.14 8.96
CA ILE A 156 -13.02 9.31 8.94
C ILE A 156 -13.35 7.87 9.32
N GLU A 157 -14.19 7.66 10.35
CA GLU A 157 -14.66 6.33 10.72
C GLU A 157 -15.40 5.65 9.55
N ARG A 158 -16.33 6.36 8.89
CA ARG A 158 -17.02 5.86 7.70
C ARG A 158 -16.07 5.55 6.55
N PHE A 159 -15.04 6.36 6.32
CA PHE A 159 -14.01 6.09 5.31
C PHE A 159 -13.27 4.78 5.62
N VAL A 160 -12.85 4.58 6.87
CA VAL A 160 -12.20 3.34 7.31
C VAL A 160 -13.15 2.15 7.16
N SER A 161 -14.43 2.27 7.52
CA SER A 161 -15.43 1.23 7.31
C SER A 161 -15.62 0.92 5.82
N GLY A 162 -15.72 1.93 4.96
CA GLY A 162 -15.80 1.77 3.51
C GLY A 162 -14.60 1.00 2.93
N LEU A 163 -13.39 1.21 3.45
CA LEU A 163 -12.22 0.41 3.06
C LEU A 163 -12.35 -1.06 3.48
N HIS A 164 -12.90 -1.35 4.67
CA HIS A 164 -13.13 -2.74 5.11
C HIS A 164 -14.19 -3.44 4.25
N GLU A 165 -15.20 -2.70 3.79
CA GLU A 165 -16.26 -3.18 2.90
C GLU A 165 -15.76 -3.64 1.52
N LEU A 166 -14.52 -3.32 1.14
CA LEU A 166 -13.89 -3.83 -0.07
C LEU A 166 -13.31 -5.24 0.12
N ALA A 167 -12.98 -5.64 1.34
CA ALA A 167 -12.31 -6.92 1.61
C ALA A 167 -13.06 -8.15 1.07
N PRO A 168 -14.41 -8.26 1.19
CA PRO A 168 -15.16 -9.36 0.61
C PRO A 168 -15.07 -9.46 -0.92
N LEU A 169 -14.81 -8.33 -1.60
CA LEU A 169 -14.77 -8.27 -3.07
C LEU A 169 -13.49 -8.88 -3.65
N THR A 170 -12.46 -9.08 -2.82
CA THR A 170 -11.13 -9.56 -3.24
C THR A 170 -11.20 -10.79 -4.15
N ALA A 171 -12.12 -11.72 -3.88
CA ALA A 171 -12.26 -12.94 -4.68
C ALA A 171 -12.69 -12.68 -6.14
N GLY A 172 -13.49 -11.63 -6.37
CA GLY A 172 -13.98 -11.26 -7.71
C GLY A 172 -13.12 -10.20 -8.42
N ILE A 173 -12.44 -9.32 -7.67
CA ILE A 173 -11.71 -8.18 -8.27
C ILE A 173 -10.20 -8.36 -8.35
N ALA A 174 -9.64 -9.34 -7.62
CA ALA A 174 -8.21 -9.61 -7.62
C ALA A 174 -7.94 -11.13 -7.67
N PRO A 175 -8.41 -11.83 -8.72
CA PRO A 175 -8.24 -13.27 -8.83
C PRO A 175 -6.75 -13.62 -8.92
N THR A 176 -6.29 -14.51 -8.05
CA THR A 176 -4.86 -14.92 -8.01
C THR A 176 -4.55 -16.11 -8.92
N GLY A 177 -5.59 -16.83 -9.35
CA GLY A 177 -5.50 -18.09 -10.07
C GLY A 177 -6.37 -18.12 -11.31
N THR A 178 -5.78 -17.85 -12.46
CA THR A 178 -6.30 -18.15 -13.80
C THR A 178 -5.53 -19.30 -14.44
N LEU A 179 -6.06 -19.94 -15.49
CA LEU A 179 -5.33 -20.97 -16.24
C LEU A 179 -3.96 -20.47 -16.75
N ARG A 180 -3.91 -19.19 -17.15
CA ARG A 180 -2.68 -18.55 -17.62
C ARG A 180 -1.71 -18.28 -16.46
N SER A 181 -2.19 -17.91 -15.28
CA SER A 181 -1.37 -17.80 -14.07
C SER A 181 -0.89 -19.17 -13.55
N LEU A 182 -1.57 -20.26 -13.87
CA LEU A 182 -1.10 -21.60 -13.50
C LEU A 182 -0.09 -22.18 -14.50
N THR A 183 0.26 -21.41 -15.53
CA THR A 183 1.21 -21.76 -16.57
C THR A 183 2.23 -20.65 -16.78
N VAL A 184 3.19 -20.87 -17.66
CA VAL A 184 4.21 -19.89 -18.07
C VAL A 184 4.24 -19.80 -19.58
N HIS A 185 4.91 -18.78 -20.11
CA HIS A 185 5.20 -18.68 -21.53
C HIS A 185 5.83 -20.01 -22.05
N PRO A 186 5.38 -20.58 -23.18
CA PRO A 186 5.87 -21.87 -23.67
C PRO A 186 7.40 -21.96 -23.83
N ASP A 187 8.05 -20.85 -24.15
CA ASP A 187 9.50 -20.76 -24.32
C ASP A 187 10.27 -20.32 -23.06
N ALA A 188 9.60 -20.12 -21.92
CA ALA A 188 10.22 -19.60 -20.69
C ALA A 188 11.47 -20.39 -20.26
N TYR A 189 11.36 -21.73 -20.20
CA TYR A 189 12.48 -22.59 -19.82
C TYR A 189 13.62 -22.57 -20.85
N LYS A 190 13.30 -22.53 -22.15
CA LYS A 190 14.32 -22.43 -23.21
C LYS A 190 15.12 -21.14 -23.10
N ILE A 191 14.43 -20.02 -22.85
CA ILE A 191 15.05 -18.70 -22.68
C ILE A 191 15.91 -18.69 -21.42
N ARG A 192 15.39 -19.19 -20.30
CA ARG A 192 16.16 -19.32 -19.05
C ARG A 192 17.46 -20.11 -19.26
N ASP A 193 17.36 -21.31 -19.82
CA ASP A 193 18.50 -22.21 -19.98
C ASP A 193 19.53 -21.61 -20.95
N ALA A 194 19.08 -20.92 -22.01
CA ALA A 194 19.96 -20.17 -22.91
C ALA A 194 20.67 -19.00 -22.22
N LEU A 195 19.98 -18.26 -21.34
CA LEU A 195 20.57 -17.16 -20.57
C LEU A 195 21.60 -17.66 -19.56
N LEU A 196 21.30 -18.74 -18.84
CA LEU A 196 22.23 -19.39 -17.91
C LEU A 196 23.47 -19.92 -18.63
N LEU A 197 23.30 -20.53 -19.81
CA LEU A 197 24.42 -21.02 -20.60
C LEU A 197 25.28 -19.88 -21.15
N LYS A 198 24.66 -18.79 -21.60
CA LYS A 198 25.35 -17.60 -22.12
C LYS A 198 26.25 -16.96 -21.06
N HIS A 199 25.80 -16.94 -19.80
CA HIS A 199 26.49 -16.30 -18.69
C HIS A 199 27.19 -17.27 -17.75
N LYS A 200 27.40 -18.53 -18.15
CA LYS A 200 27.91 -19.62 -17.28
C LYS A 200 29.20 -19.26 -16.52
N ASP A 201 30.07 -18.44 -17.12
CA ASP A 201 31.38 -18.05 -16.59
C ASP A 201 31.30 -16.77 -15.72
N GLU A 202 30.10 -16.17 -15.59
CA GLU A 202 29.82 -14.93 -14.85
C GLU A 202 28.72 -15.14 -13.77
N LEU A 203 28.34 -16.40 -13.49
CA LEU A 203 27.28 -16.73 -12.52
C LEU A 203 27.72 -16.59 -11.06
N ASP A 204 28.96 -16.19 -10.80
CA ASP A 204 29.46 -15.75 -9.50
C ASP A 204 29.20 -14.25 -9.25
N ASP A 205 28.88 -13.47 -10.28
CA ASP A 205 28.40 -12.09 -10.13
C ASP A 205 26.87 -12.05 -9.89
N PRO A 206 26.41 -11.65 -8.69
CA PRO A 206 24.98 -11.53 -8.40
C PRO A 206 24.26 -10.52 -9.32
N ALA A 207 24.96 -9.51 -9.85
CA ALA A 207 24.38 -8.55 -10.78
C ALA A 207 23.99 -9.19 -12.12
N VAL A 208 24.73 -10.21 -12.57
CA VAL A 208 24.41 -10.98 -13.79
C VAL A 208 23.16 -11.83 -13.56
N ILE A 209 23.06 -12.50 -12.42
CA ILE A 209 21.87 -13.29 -12.08
C ILE A 209 20.62 -12.40 -11.97
N VAL A 210 20.73 -11.22 -11.33
CA VAL A 210 19.62 -10.26 -11.25
C VAL A 210 19.19 -9.79 -12.65
N LYS A 211 20.10 -9.66 -13.62
CA LYS A 211 19.74 -9.36 -15.02
C LYS A 211 18.95 -10.50 -15.66
N ILE A 212 19.32 -11.75 -15.41
CA ILE A 212 18.58 -12.94 -15.89
C ILE A 212 17.18 -12.96 -15.27
N GLU A 213 17.07 -12.77 -13.94
CA GLU A 213 15.79 -12.72 -13.25
C GLU A 213 14.86 -11.63 -13.80
N LYS A 214 15.39 -10.44 -14.10
CA LYS A 214 14.63 -9.34 -14.71
C LYS A 214 14.13 -9.67 -16.11
N ALA A 215 14.92 -10.38 -16.92
CA ALA A 215 14.49 -10.81 -18.25
C ALA A 215 13.33 -11.82 -18.17
N LEU A 216 13.39 -12.74 -17.20
CA LEU A 216 12.31 -13.70 -16.95
C LEU A 216 11.05 -13.02 -16.39
N ASP A 217 11.21 -12.06 -15.49
CA ASP A 217 10.09 -11.26 -14.96
C ASP A 217 9.36 -10.46 -16.05
N GLU A 218 10.10 -9.90 -17.01
CA GLU A 218 9.50 -9.15 -18.12
C GLU A 218 8.77 -10.08 -19.09
N LEU A 219 9.32 -11.27 -19.38
CA LEU A 219 8.62 -12.29 -20.17
C LEU A 219 7.32 -12.73 -19.50
N ASP A 220 7.34 -12.95 -18.18
CA ASP A 220 6.16 -13.37 -17.42
C ASP A 220 5.12 -12.25 -17.31
N LYS A 221 5.55 -10.99 -17.20
CA LYS A 221 4.67 -9.83 -17.28
C LYS A 221 3.96 -9.75 -18.63
N GLN A 222 4.68 -10.01 -19.72
CA GLN A 222 4.09 -10.06 -21.06
C GLN A 222 3.13 -11.24 -21.20
N TRP A 223 3.49 -12.41 -20.66
CA TRP A 223 2.62 -13.58 -20.64
C TRP A 223 1.29 -13.30 -19.95
N LEU A 224 1.33 -12.68 -18.77
CA LEU A 224 0.15 -12.31 -18.00
C LEU A 224 -0.56 -11.05 -18.51
N SER A 225 -0.06 -10.40 -19.57
CA SER A 225 -0.71 -9.22 -20.14
C SER A 225 -2.13 -9.55 -20.64
N GLY A 226 -3.10 -8.81 -20.14
CA GLY A 226 -4.52 -9.00 -20.44
C GLY A 226 -5.19 -10.17 -19.69
N ASP A 227 -4.50 -10.76 -18.70
CA ASP A 227 -5.09 -11.74 -17.79
C ASP A 227 -5.61 -11.07 -16.52
N GLN A 228 -6.72 -11.57 -15.95
CA GLN A 228 -7.29 -11.03 -14.72
C GLN A 228 -6.32 -11.10 -13.52
N SER A 229 -5.35 -12.02 -13.52
CA SER A 229 -4.39 -12.14 -12.41
C SER A 229 -3.25 -11.12 -12.44
N ILE A 230 -3.12 -10.33 -13.51
CA ILE A 230 -1.99 -9.42 -13.70
C ILE A 230 -1.82 -8.45 -12.53
N GLU A 231 -2.92 -7.93 -11.99
CA GLU A 231 -2.89 -6.97 -10.88
C GLU A 231 -2.31 -7.58 -9.60
N PHE A 232 -2.62 -8.86 -9.33
CA PHE A 232 -2.02 -9.55 -8.20
C PHE A 232 -0.49 -9.71 -8.36
N TYR A 233 -0.03 -9.98 -9.58
CA TYR A 233 1.38 -10.15 -9.93
C TYR A 233 2.09 -8.83 -10.30
N ASN A 234 1.41 -7.69 -10.25
CA ASN A 234 2.03 -6.37 -10.33
C ASN A 234 2.86 -6.05 -9.08
N SER A 235 2.51 -6.64 -7.93
CA SER A 235 3.30 -6.56 -6.71
C SER A 235 4.68 -7.21 -6.88
N PRO A 236 5.79 -6.50 -6.57
CA PRO A 236 7.14 -7.06 -6.63
C PRO A 236 7.28 -8.37 -5.83
N LYS A 237 6.61 -8.46 -4.68
CA LYS A 237 6.62 -9.67 -3.83
C LYS A 237 5.91 -10.85 -4.48
N SER A 238 4.74 -10.62 -5.06
CA SER A 238 3.98 -11.67 -5.75
C SER A 238 4.74 -12.16 -6.99
N ARG A 239 5.34 -11.24 -7.76
CA ARG A 239 6.17 -11.58 -8.92
C ARG A 239 7.40 -12.39 -8.54
N MET A 240 8.12 -11.99 -7.50
CA MET A 240 9.26 -12.76 -6.98
C MET A 240 8.86 -14.20 -6.60
N ARG A 241 7.75 -14.36 -5.87
CA ARG A 241 7.24 -15.70 -5.48
C ARG A 241 6.87 -16.53 -6.70
N ARG A 242 6.22 -15.93 -7.68
CA ARG A 242 5.85 -16.57 -8.95
C ARG A 242 7.08 -16.99 -9.74
N ARG A 243 8.09 -16.12 -9.86
CA ARG A 243 9.36 -16.44 -10.50
C ARG A 243 10.01 -17.66 -9.85
N LYS A 244 10.10 -17.68 -8.51
CA LYS A 244 10.64 -18.83 -7.76
C LYS A 244 9.83 -20.11 -8.00
N LEU A 245 8.51 -19.98 -8.06
CA LEU A 245 7.62 -21.12 -8.26
C LEU A 245 7.75 -21.70 -9.67
N MET A 246 7.72 -20.85 -10.70
CA MET A 246 7.43 -21.26 -12.08
C MET A 246 8.56 -21.06 -13.09
N LEU A 247 9.59 -20.26 -12.78
CA LEU A 247 10.64 -19.88 -13.74
C LEU A 247 12.05 -20.24 -13.24
N MET A 248 12.44 -19.69 -12.10
CA MET A 248 13.79 -19.82 -11.55
C MET A 248 13.78 -19.42 -10.06
N TYR A 249 14.37 -20.25 -9.19
CA TYR A 249 14.47 -19.93 -7.76
C TYR A 249 15.45 -18.79 -7.48
N GLY A 250 16.59 -18.77 -8.19
CA GLY A 250 17.56 -17.69 -8.11
C GLY A 250 18.60 -17.87 -7.01
N ILE A 251 19.03 -16.75 -6.43
CA ILE A 251 20.07 -16.68 -5.39
C ILE A 251 19.51 -17.08 -4.03
N GLU A 252 20.23 -17.93 -3.30
CA GLU A 252 19.98 -18.27 -1.90
C GLU A 252 21.24 -18.05 -1.04
N SER A 253 21.14 -17.22 -0.01
CA SER A 253 22.26 -16.84 0.88
C SER A 253 22.06 -17.25 2.35
N SER A 254 21.00 -18.01 2.64
CA SER A 254 20.65 -18.39 4.01
C SER A 254 21.78 -19.17 4.71
N PHE A 255 22.12 -18.73 5.91
CA PHE A 255 23.26 -19.19 6.71
C PHE A 255 24.63 -19.09 6.02
N GLN A 256 24.78 -18.20 5.03
CA GLN A 256 26.06 -17.92 4.38
C GLN A 256 26.60 -16.55 4.78
N GLU A 257 27.91 -16.46 5.04
CA GLU A 257 28.58 -15.22 5.41
C GLU A 257 29.27 -14.57 4.20
N GLY A 258 29.54 -13.27 4.29
CA GLY A 258 30.45 -12.57 3.37
C GLY A 258 29.97 -12.39 1.93
N GLY A 259 28.65 -12.45 1.68
CA GLY A 259 28.08 -12.30 0.34
C GLY A 259 28.13 -13.57 -0.51
N ASN A 260 28.51 -14.70 0.07
CA ASN A 260 28.38 -16.01 -0.57
C ASN A 260 26.91 -16.36 -0.80
N TYR A 261 26.66 -17.07 -1.90
CA TYR A 261 25.33 -17.58 -2.22
C TYR A 261 25.40 -18.89 -2.99
N THR A 262 24.27 -19.61 -2.98
CA THR A 262 24.00 -20.77 -3.83
C THR A 262 23.00 -20.37 -4.90
N LEU A 263 23.38 -20.52 -6.17
CA LEU A 263 22.48 -20.35 -7.29
C LEU A 263 21.63 -21.60 -7.46
N ILE A 264 20.31 -21.42 -7.47
CA ILE A 264 19.33 -22.46 -7.73
C ILE A 264 18.65 -22.14 -9.06
N PRO A 265 19.10 -22.74 -10.18
CA PRO A 265 18.65 -22.36 -11.53
C PRO A 265 17.22 -22.83 -11.85
N ASN A 266 16.75 -23.90 -11.20
CA ASN A 266 15.45 -24.50 -11.50
C ASN A 266 14.33 -23.81 -10.71
N ALA A 267 13.12 -23.84 -11.25
CA ALA A 267 11.90 -23.46 -10.57
C ALA A 267 11.52 -24.51 -9.50
N LEU A 268 10.59 -24.15 -8.60
CA LEU A 268 10.09 -25.09 -7.59
C LEU A 268 9.18 -26.17 -8.19
N VAL A 269 8.45 -25.88 -9.27
CA VAL A 269 7.61 -26.86 -9.97
C VAL A 269 8.42 -27.90 -10.75
N GLU A 270 9.67 -27.61 -11.08
CA GLU A 270 10.61 -28.56 -11.67
C GLU A 270 11.11 -29.51 -10.59
N VAL A 271 10.32 -30.55 -10.30
CA VAL A 271 10.66 -31.63 -9.38
C VAL A 271 11.57 -32.63 -10.11
N ASP A 272 12.76 -32.18 -10.48
CA ASP A 272 13.73 -33.03 -11.18
C ASP A 272 14.69 -33.69 -10.19
N LYS A 273 15.49 -34.67 -10.64
CA LYS A 273 16.57 -35.30 -9.85
C LYS A 273 17.54 -34.27 -9.22
N ALA A 274 17.74 -33.11 -9.87
CA ALA A 274 18.50 -31.96 -9.36
C ALA A 274 17.72 -31.09 -8.34
N GLY A 275 16.41 -31.27 -8.23
CA GLY A 275 15.56 -30.66 -7.21
C GLY A 275 15.93 -31.08 -5.78
N MET A 276 16.57 -32.25 -5.64
CA MET A 276 17.15 -32.75 -4.40
C MET A 276 18.54 -32.18 -4.09
N ASP A 277 19.35 -31.86 -5.10
CA ASP A 277 20.74 -31.38 -4.91
C ASP A 277 20.78 -30.05 -4.14
N ASN A 278 19.85 -29.15 -4.47
CA ASN A 278 19.71 -27.86 -3.81
C ASN A 278 18.67 -27.87 -2.67
N LEU A 279 18.19 -29.04 -2.27
CA LEU A 279 17.14 -29.16 -1.25
C LEU A 279 17.59 -28.62 0.11
N VAL A 280 18.86 -28.85 0.47
CA VAL A 280 19.44 -28.31 1.72
C VAL A 280 19.41 -26.78 1.71
N ALA A 281 19.84 -26.14 0.61
CA ALA A 281 19.79 -24.69 0.48
C ALA A 281 18.35 -24.15 0.58
N LYS A 282 17.40 -24.80 -0.10
CA LYS A 282 15.97 -24.46 -0.03
C LYS A 282 15.41 -24.57 1.40
N PHE A 283 15.73 -25.65 2.14
CA PHE A 283 15.27 -25.82 3.52
C PHE A 283 15.95 -24.86 4.50
N ASN A 284 17.22 -24.57 4.28
CA ASN A 284 17.95 -23.58 5.07
C ASN A 284 17.28 -22.21 4.98
N SER A 285 16.79 -21.82 3.80
CA SER A 285 15.95 -20.62 3.62
C SER A 285 14.73 -20.58 4.52
N ILE A 286 13.97 -21.67 4.55
CA ILE A 286 12.76 -21.79 5.38
C ILE A 286 13.13 -21.77 6.88
N ARG A 287 14.21 -22.45 7.25
CA ARG A 287 14.69 -22.52 8.64
C ARG A 287 15.18 -21.17 9.13
N GLU A 288 15.98 -20.47 8.34
CA GLU A 288 16.47 -19.12 8.66
C GLU A 288 15.30 -18.16 8.81
N GLY A 289 14.38 -18.14 7.84
CA GLY A 289 13.18 -17.32 7.92
C GLY A 289 12.33 -17.63 9.17
N SER A 290 12.18 -18.92 9.53
CA SER A 290 11.42 -19.29 10.73
C SER A 290 12.14 -18.96 12.04
N PHE A 291 13.45 -19.18 12.12
CA PHE A 291 14.26 -18.82 13.28
C PHE A 291 14.27 -17.30 13.49
N SER A 292 14.54 -16.57 12.42
CA SER A 292 14.66 -15.12 12.46
C SER A 292 13.33 -14.47 12.87
N ARG A 293 12.17 -15.04 12.48
CA ARG A 293 10.85 -14.61 13.02
C ARG A 293 10.79 -14.66 14.55
N GLY A 294 11.25 -15.74 15.16
CA GLY A 294 11.22 -15.88 16.61
C GLY A 294 12.24 -14.97 17.29
N ALA A 295 13.48 -15.00 16.80
CA ALA A 295 14.60 -14.29 17.41
C ALA A 295 14.49 -12.76 17.27
N GLU A 296 14.19 -12.25 16.06
CA GLU A 296 14.11 -10.81 15.81
C GLU A 296 12.86 -10.18 16.45
N THR A 297 11.74 -10.92 16.56
CA THR A 297 10.57 -10.43 17.32
C THR A 297 10.87 -10.33 18.81
N ALA A 298 11.56 -11.33 19.40
CA ALA A 298 11.96 -11.26 20.81
C ALA A 298 12.90 -10.08 21.07
N LYS A 299 13.91 -9.90 20.22
CA LYS A 299 14.86 -8.79 20.28
C LYS A 299 14.18 -7.44 20.10
N GLY A 300 13.30 -7.30 19.11
CA GLY A 300 12.53 -6.08 18.86
C GLY A 300 11.63 -5.71 20.04
N GLY A 301 10.92 -6.69 20.59
CA GLY A 301 10.08 -6.50 21.78
C GLY A 301 10.89 -6.09 23.02
N GLU A 302 12.05 -6.71 23.24
CA GLU A 302 12.95 -6.33 24.33
C GLU A 302 13.48 -4.90 24.17
N GLN A 303 13.92 -4.51 22.96
CA GLN A 303 14.40 -3.15 22.68
C GLN A 303 13.31 -2.10 22.92
N VAL A 304 12.09 -2.37 22.44
CA VAL A 304 10.92 -1.50 22.71
C VAL A 304 10.63 -1.39 24.20
N ARG A 305 10.70 -2.49 24.96
CA ARG A 305 10.50 -2.47 26.41
C ARG A 305 11.57 -1.64 27.12
N ILE A 306 12.85 -1.88 26.81
CA ILE A 306 13.97 -1.18 27.44
C ILE A 306 13.87 0.33 27.17
N ILE A 307 13.59 0.72 25.92
CA ILE A 307 13.50 2.15 25.59
C ILE A 307 12.30 2.81 26.26
N GLN A 308 11.17 2.12 26.34
CA GLN A 308 10.01 2.62 27.09
C GLN A 308 10.37 2.81 28.57
N MET A 309 11.06 1.86 29.21
CA MET A 309 11.49 2.00 30.61
C MET A 309 12.42 3.20 30.82
N ILE A 310 13.34 3.47 29.89
CA ILE A 310 14.27 4.61 29.96
C ILE A 310 13.50 5.94 29.88
N PHE A 311 12.54 6.05 28.97
CA PHE A 311 11.83 7.31 28.69
C PHE A 311 10.49 7.46 29.43
N GLN A 312 10.05 6.46 30.21
CA GLN A 312 8.74 6.45 30.87
C GLN A 312 8.49 7.67 31.76
N ASN A 313 9.54 8.16 32.42
CA ASN A 313 9.46 9.32 33.32
C ASN A 313 9.84 10.64 32.64
N HIS A 314 10.30 10.61 31.39
CA HIS A 314 10.71 11.79 30.64
C HIS A 314 9.49 12.60 30.23
N ARG A 315 9.57 13.93 30.37
CA ARG A 315 8.52 14.85 29.94
C ARG A 315 9.04 15.94 29.04
N ILE A 316 8.18 16.38 28.13
CA ILE A 316 8.36 17.63 27.41
C ILE A 316 7.61 18.71 28.16
N VAL A 317 8.34 19.70 28.65
CA VAL A 317 7.80 20.79 29.47
C VAL A 317 7.81 22.10 28.70
N ALA A 318 6.79 22.93 28.90
CA ALA A 318 6.70 24.23 28.26
C ALA A 318 7.88 25.12 28.67
N GLY A 319 8.54 25.75 27.68
CA GLY A 319 9.54 26.79 27.89
C GLY A 319 10.81 26.63 27.06
N ASP A 320 11.80 27.46 27.38
CA ASP A 320 13.13 27.45 26.78
C ASP A 320 14.20 27.33 27.88
N CYS A 321 15.05 26.31 27.77
CA CYS A 321 16.20 26.12 28.66
C CYS A 321 17.33 27.13 28.41
N GLY A 322 17.26 27.92 27.33
CA GLY A 322 18.23 28.97 27.01
C GLY A 322 19.58 28.45 26.49
N THR A 323 19.69 27.17 26.15
CA THR A 323 20.97 26.60 25.68
C THR A 323 21.47 27.33 24.43
N LYS A 324 22.76 27.66 24.41
CA LYS A 324 23.43 28.24 23.24
C LYS A 324 23.97 27.18 22.29
N LEU A 325 23.92 25.91 22.70
CA LEU A 325 24.36 24.78 21.90
C LEU A 325 23.37 24.55 20.76
N THR A 326 23.91 24.39 19.55
CA THR A 326 23.11 24.11 18.36
C THR A 326 23.74 22.98 17.57
N HIS A 327 22.91 22.23 16.85
CA HIS A 327 23.35 21.18 15.94
C HIS A 327 23.34 21.73 14.51
N PRO A 328 24.50 21.94 13.86
CA PRO A 328 24.55 22.40 12.48
C PRO A 328 24.19 21.25 11.52
N VAL A 329 23.18 21.45 10.67
CA VAL A 329 22.78 20.48 9.63
C VAL A 329 22.72 21.17 8.28
N VAL A 330 23.24 20.51 7.24
CA VAL A 330 23.04 20.93 5.85
C VAL A 330 21.67 20.46 5.38
N ILE A 331 20.82 21.38 4.92
CA ILE A 331 19.49 21.03 4.42
C ILE A 331 19.60 20.56 2.96
N THR A 332 19.17 19.33 2.68
CA THR A 332 19.12 18.72 1.36
C THR A 332 17.68 18.38 1.01
N LYS A 333 17.41 18.11 -0.27
CA LYS A 333 16.07 17.69 -0.72
C LYS A 333 15.57 16.45 0.02
N ASP A 334 16.48 15.58 0.43
CA ASP A 334 16.17 14.30 1.08
C ASP A 334 15.84 14.46 2.57
N ASN A 335 16.36 15.50 3.23
CA ASN A 335 16.20 15.67 4.68
C ASN A 335 15.27 16.81 5.11
N VAL A 336 14.76 17.64 4.18
CA VAL A 336 13.82 18.75 4.47
C VAL A 336 12.71 18.31 5.42
N LYS A 337 12.02 17.22 5.08
CA LYS A 337 10.85 16.73 5.82
C LYS A 337 11.18 16.26 7.24
N ARG A 338 12.43 15.87 7.52
CA ARG A 338 12.85 15.37 8.84
C ARG A 338 12.86 16.47 9.91
N TYR A 339 13.05 17.72 9.50
CA TYR A 339 13.26 18.85 10.41
C TYR A 339 12.05 19.79 10.50
N VAL A 340 10.98 19.53 9.76
CA VAL A 340 9.73 20.32 9.85
C VAL A 340 9.16 20.21 11.25
N GLY A 341 8.76 21.33 11.83
CA GLY A 341 8.22 21.43 13.19
C GLY A 341 9.28 21.45 14.30
N MET A 342 10.57 21.25 13.98
CA MET A 342 11.66 21.50 14.93
C MET A 342 11.97 23.00 15.03
N ASN A 343 12.75 23.39 16.04
CA ASN A 343 13.18 24.77 16.21
C ASN A 343 14.66 24.95 15.82
N ALA A 344 14.99 26.11 15.25
CA ALA A 344 16.35 26.51 14.96
C ALA A 344 16.65 27.92 15.46
N MET A 345 17.94 28.23 15.61
CA MET A 345 18.41 29.59 15.87
C MET A 345 18.64 30.30 14.52
N VAL A 346 17.70 31.17 14.13
CA VAL A 346 17.77 31.98 12.92
C VAL A 346 17.98 33.43 13.34
N ASN A 347 19.08 34.05 12.90
CA ASN A 347 19.44 35.43 13.26
C ASN A 347 19.40 35.72 14.77
N GLY A 348 19.79 34.73 15.59
CA GLY A 348 19.80 34.86 17.05
C GLY A 348 18.44 34.69 17.74
N LYS A 349 17.37 34.40 16.99
CA LYS A 349 16.04 34.11 17.53
C LYS A 349 15.69 32.64 17.34
N LEU A 350 14.93 32.10 18.29
CA LEU A 350 14.31 30.79 18.15
C LEU A 350 13.21 30.89 17.10
N THR A 351 13.22 30.00 16.11
CA THR A 351 12.25 30.00 15.01
C THR A 351 11.83 28.57 14.71
N SER A 352 10.52 28.34 14.66
CA SER A 352 9.94 27.07 14.22
C SER A 352 10.13 26.88 12.73
N LEU A 353 10.56 25.69 12.33
CA LEU A 353 10.91 25.36 10.96
C LEU A 353 9.69 24.87 10.19
N THR A 354 9.26 25.66 9.21
CA THR A 354 8.24 25.24 8.23
C THR A 354 8.90 24.58 7.02
N GLU A 355 8.13 23.79 6.27
CA GLU A 355 8.59 23.17 5.02
C GLU A 355 9.03 24.25 4.00
N GLU A 356 8.30 25.35 3.91
CA GLU A 356 8.63 26.51 3.05
C GLU A 356 9.98 27.13 3.42
N PHE A 357 10.21 27.36 4.72
CA PHE A 357 11.48 27.91 5.20
C PHE A 357 12.63 26.97 4.89
N LEU A 358 12.51 25.68 5.20
CA LEU A 358 13.58 24.70 4.94
C LEU A 358 13.89 24.55 3.44
N ASN A 359 12.87 24.59 2.57
CA ASN A 359 13.08 24.61 1.13
C ASN A 359 13.85 25.86 0.66
N SER A 360 13.67 27.02 1.31
CA SER A 360 14.48 28.22 1.02
C SER A 360 15.95 28.12 1.46
N GLN A 361 16.27 27.14 2.32
CA GLN A 361 17.59 26.92 2.89
C GLN A 361 18.31 25.70 2.30
N LEU A 362 17.86 25.18 1.15
CA LEU A 362 18.54 24.08 0.46
C LEU A 362 20.03 24.39 0.20
N GLY A 363 20.90 23.44 0.55
CA GLY A 363 22.36 23.55 0.48
C GLY A 363 23.00 24.40 1.58
N LYS A 364 22.21 24.99 2.49
CA LYS A 364 22.70 25.84 3.59
C LYS A 364 22.69 25.11 4.91
N VAL A 365 23.51 25.61 5.84
CA VAL A 365 23.57 25.10 7.22
C VAL A 365 22.51 25.77 8.08
N VAL A 366 21.62 24.98 8.68
CA VAL A 366 20.65 25.41 9.69
C VAL A 366 21.12 24.93 11.07
N ARG A 367 21.05 25.83 12.06
CA ARG A 367 21.49 25.56 13.44
C ARG A 367 20.31 25.15 14.32
N LEU A 368 20.07 23.86 14.42
CA LEU A 368 18.93 23.28 15.11
C LEU A 368 19.09 23.32 16.63
N ARG A 369 17.97 23.47 17.33
CA ARG A 369 17.80 23.08 18.73
C ARG A 369 17.34 21.63 18.76
N ARG A 370 17.93 20.82 19.65
CA ARG A 370 17.65 19.39 19.75
C ARG A 370 17.50 18.97 21.21
N PRO A 371 16.69 17.94 21.52
CA PRO A 371 16.51 17.45 22.89
C PRO A 371 17.84 17.05 23.56
N ILE A 372 18.75 16.42 22.82
CA ILE A 372 20.08 16.01 23.31
C ILE A 372 20.98 17.19 23.76
N LEU A 373 20.67 18.41 23.30
CA LEU A 373 21.40 19.63 23.66
C LEU A 373 20.68 20.45 24.74
N CYS A 374 19.51 19.98 25.20
CA CYS A 374 18.68 20.66 26.17
C CYS A 374 19.41 20.70 27.52
N GLN A 375 19.40 21.87 28.15
CA GLN A 375 19.96 22.08 29.49
C GLN A 375 18.85 22.22 30.55
N TYR A 376 17.65 21.73 30.24
CA TYR A 376 16.61 21.65 31.26
C TYR A 376 17.06 20.66 32.33
N GLY A 377 16.80 20.99 33.60
CA GLY A 377 17.25 20.15 34.72
C GLY A 377 16.55 18.79 34.72
N HIS A 378 17.12 17.83 35.46
CA HIS A 378 16.62 16.45 35.54
C HIS A 378 16.65 15.73 34.19
N ILE A 379 15.73 14.77 34.00
CA ILE A 379 15.62 13.95 32.79
C ILE A 379 14.76 14.62 31.71
N ASP A 380 14.12 15.77 31.96
CA ASP A 380 13.11 16.36 31.07
C ASP A 380 13.71 17.24 29.97
N CYS A 381 12.90 17.61 28.97
CA CYS A 381 13.29 18.49 27.86
C CYS A 381 12.27 19.60 27.64
N CYS A 382 12.73 20.80 27.24
CA CYS A 382 11.84 21.93 27.00
C CYS A 382 11.26 21.95 25.58
N THR A 383 10.08 22.56 25.38
CA THR A 383 9.44 22.70 24.05
C THR A 383 10.31 23.42 23.04
N ALA A 384 11.16 24.37 23.45
CA ALA A 384 12.12 25.00 22.56
C ALA A 384 13.13 24.03 21.93
N CYS A 385 13.49 22.93 22.61
CA CYS A 385 14.46 21.95 22.12
C CYS A 385 13.84 20.73 21.45
N SER A 386 12.60 20.37 21.81
CA SER A 386 11.89 19.22 21.24
C SER A 386 10.99 19.64 20.08
N SER A 387 9.91 20.36 20.39
CA SER A 387 9.05 21.18 19.53
C SER A 387 7.85 21.61 20.38
N GLU A 388 7.08 22.59 19.90
CA GLU A 388 5.86 23.03 20.58
C GLU A 388 4.74 21.99 20.46
N ALA A 389 4.54 21.43 19.26
CA ALA A 389 3.55 20.37 19.01
C ALA A 389 3.78 19.11 19.87
N LYS A 390 5.04 18.72 20.11
CA LYS A 390 5.33 17.58 21.01
C LYS A 390 5.13 17.92 22.49
N GLY A 391 5.01 19.20 22.83
CA GLY A 391 4.67 19.66 24.18
C GLY A 391 3.18 19.58 24.52
N GLU A 392 2.30 19.43 23.52
CA GLU A 392 0.85 19.26 23.73
C GLU A 392 0.54 17.96 24.47
N GLU A 393 1.36 16.92 24.24
CA GLU A 393 1.31 15.65 24.93
C GLU A 393 2.62 15.35 25.68
N PRO A 394 2.83 15.95 26.87
CA PRO A 394 4.13 15.94 27.59
C PRO A 394 4.74 14.56 27.83
N ARG A 395 3.92 13.51 27.92
CA ARG A 395 4.36 12.13 28.23
C ARG A 395 4.41 11.20 27.02
N ALA A 396 4.03 11.67 25.83
CA ALA A 396 4.02 10.84 24.63
C ALA A 396 5.42 10.46 24.11
N ILE A 397 6.48 11.09 24.64
CA ILE A 397 7.86 10.87 24.17
C ILE A 397 8.29 9.38 24.20
N ALA A 398 7.87 8.63 25.21
CA ALA A 398 8.19 7.21 25.31
C ALA A 398 7.57 6.40 24.17
N ALA A 399 6.33 6.73 23.78
CA ALA A 399 5.63 6.10 22.67
C ALA A 399 6.21 6.53 21.30
N ASP A 400 6.55 7.81 21.16
CA ASP A 400 7.20 8.34 19.96
C ASP A 400 8.54 7.64 19.70
N ILE A 401 9.39 7.52 20.72
CA ILE A 401 10.69 6.87 20.57
C ILE A 401 10.51 5.37 20.33
N SER A 402 9.55 4.71 20.98
CA SER A 402 9.33 3.29 20.75
C SER A 402 8.90 2.98 19.31
N SER A 403 8.24 3.91 18.62
CA SER A 403 7.90 3.75 17.19
C SER A 403 9.14 3.54 16.31
N ALA A 404 10.27 4.18 16.60
CA ALA A 404 11.50 4.02 15.85
C ALA A 404 12.06 2.59 15.96
N PHE A 405 11.98 1.98 17.16
CA PHE A 405 12.40 0.60 17.39
C PHE A 405 11.40 -0.41 16.82
N SER A 406 10.10 -0.10 16.86
CA SER A 406 9.08 -0.87 16.14
C SER A 406 9.35 -0.91 14.64
N ASN A 407 9.88 0.16 14.04
CA ASN A 407 10.27 0.17 12.63
C ASN A 407 11.46 -0.76 12.37
N VAL A 408 12.49 -0.78 13.23
CA VAL A 408 13.62 -1.72 13.10
C VAL A 408 13.12 -3.18 13.13
N MET A 409 12.25 -3.50 14.09
CA MET A 409 11.60 -4.81 14.17
C MET A 409 10.78 -5.11 12.90
N SER A 410 10.01 -4.14 12.40
CA SER A 410 9.19 -4.30 11.20
C SER A 410 10.02 -4.55 9.95
N VAL A 411 11.18 -3.90 9.81
CA VAL A 411 12.14 -4.14 8.73
C VAL A 411 12.69 -5.57 8.80
N ALA A 412 13.08 -6.01 10.00
CA ALA A 412 13.55 -7.39 10.21
C ALA A 412 12.45 -8.41 9.89
N MET A 413 11.21 -8.18 10.35
CA MET A 413 10.06 -9.04 10.04
C MET A 413 9.71 -9.04 8.55
N ALA A 414 9.78 -7.89 7.87
CA ALA A 414 9.48 -7.79 6.45
C ALA A 414 10.48 -8.57 5.59
N ALA A 415 11.75 -8.60 5.99
CA ALA A 415 12.80 -9.37 5.32
C ALA A 415 12.51 -10.88 5.25
N MET A 416 11.68 -11.42 6.14
CA MET A 416 11.30 -12.84 6.17
C MET A 416 10.46 -13.27 4.98
N HIS A 417 9.66 -12.35 4.41
CA HIS A 417 8.76 -12.66 3.29
C HIS A 417 9.48 -12.76 1.94
N GLY A 418 10.81 -12.73 1.97
CA GLY A 418 11.72 -12.60 0.83
C GLY A 418 12.26 -11.18 0.75
N LYS A 419 13.58 -11.06 0.66
CA LYS A 419 14.24 -9.82 0.23
C LYS A 419 14.32 -9.86 -1.29
N GLU A 420 13.90 -8.77 -1.93
CA GLU A 420 14.27 -8.55 -3.32
C GLU A 420 15.76 -8.19 -3.34
N THR A 421 16.56 -8.93 -4.08
CA THR A 421 17.98 -8.63 -4.24
C THR A 421 18.13 -7.47 -5.23
N VAL A 422 18.11 -6.25 -4.71
CA VAL A 422 18.29 -5.02 -5.49
C VAL A 422 19.66 -4.42 -5.17
N VAL A 423 20.42 -4.09 -6.20
CA VAL A 423 21.68 -3.35 -6.08
C VAL A 423 21.38 -1.85 -6.13
N GLN A 424 21.92 -1.09 -5.17
CA GLN A 424 21.78 0.36 -5.07
C GLN A 424 23.15 1.02 -4.84
N GLU A 425 23.33 2.25 -5.30
CA GLU A 425 24.52 3.04 -5.04
C GLU A 425 24.49 3.60 -3.61
N TYR A 426 25.59 3.46 -2.87
CA TYR A 426 25.71 3.91 -1.49
C TYR A 426 26.51 5.22 -1.41
N ASP A 427 25.83 6.33 -1.13
CA ASP A 427 26.47 7.61 -0.75
C ASP A 427 26.53 7.76 0.78
N PRO A 428 27.72 7.72 1.41
CA PRO A 428 27.87 7.88 2.86
C PRO A 428 27.35 9.21 3.41
N LEU A 429 27.42 10.30 2.62
CA LEU A 429 26.98 11.63 3.05
C LEU A 429 25.45 11.78 3.08
N ILE A 430 24.74 10.88 2.42
CA ILE A 430 23.26 10.87 2.38
C ILE A 430 22.71 9.79 3.31
N HIS A 431 23.35 8.63 3.37
CA HIS A 431 22.80 7.46 4.08
C HIS A 431 23.24 7.33 5.55
N ILE A 432 24.30 8.02 5.98
CA ILE A 432 24.78 7.96 7.39
C ILE A 432 24.27 9.16 8.22
N THR A 433 23.92 10.28 7.58
CA THR A 433 23.50 11.54 8.25
C THR A 433 21.98 11.67 8.32
#